data_AF-G4YJ73-F1
#
_entry.id   AF-G4YJ73-F1
#
_cell.length_a   1.000
_cell.length_b   1.000
_cell.length_c   1.000
_cell.angle_alpha   90.00
_cell.angle_beta   90.00
_cell.angle_gamma   90.00
#
_symmetry.space_group_name_H-M   'P 1'
#
loop_
_entity.id
_entity.type
_entity.pdbx_description
1 polymer ?
#
loop_
_entity_poly.entity_id
_entity_poly.type
_entity_poly.pdbx_seq_one_letter_code
_entity_poly.pdbx_strand_id
1 'polypeptide(L)'
;TALMMACVAKNVTAVQLLLELGASMSAVNASGLNALMCAARVGADPRPGAPTVDEMMERSAAIVKILLAHGADVNAVEKAGGNTALHLAVLSENLAAVEALLSNAPDLNITLRNEANNTAL
;
A
#
# COMPACT_ATOMS: atom_id res chain seq x y z
N THR A 1 -5.70 -11.37 5.20
CA THR A 1 -7.08 -11.45 4.65
C THR A 1 -7.00 -11.51 3.14
N ALA A 2 -8.10 -11.89 2.48
CA ALA A 2 -8.18 -11.91 1.01
C ALA A 2 -7.85 -10.55 0.39
N LEU A 3 -8.30 -9.45 1.00
CA LEU A 3 -8.01 -8.08 0.54
C LEU A 3 -6.50 -7.79 0.53
N MET A 4 -5.77 -8.15 1.59
CA MET A 4 -4.31 -7.98 1.62
C MET A 4 -3.62 -8.81 0.54
N MET A 5 -4.05 -10.05 0.30
CA MET A 5 -3.49 -10.88 -0.77
C MET A 5 -3.72 -10.28 -2.16
N ALA A 6 -4.91 -9.72 -2.40
CA ALA A 6 -5.20 -9.01 -3.65
C ALA A 6 -4.32 -7.76 -3.83
N CYS A 7 -4.05 -7.02 -2.75
CA CYS A 7 -3.14 -5.87 -2.75
C CYS A 7 -1.68 -6.26 -3.04
N VAL A 8 -1.22 -7.38 -2.46
CA VAL A 8 0.12 -7.93 -2.73
C VAL A 8 0.23 -8.34 -4.20
N ALA A 9 -0.79 -9.03 -4.73
CA ALA A 9 -0.85 -9.47 -6.12
C ALA A 9 -1.12 -8.34 -7.13
N LYS A 10 -1.33 -7.10 -6.67
CA LYS A 10 -1.70 -5.94 -7.49
C LYS A 10 -2.92 -6.19 -8.39
N ASN A 11 -3.87 -6.99 -7.89
CA ASN A 11 -5.10 -7.30 -8.60
C ASN A 11 -6.19 -6.26 -8.27
N VAL A 12 -6.26 -5.22 -9.11
CA VAL A 12 -7.19 -4.09 -8.95
C VAL A 12 -8.64 -4.55 -8.87
N THR A 13 -9.06 -5.44 -9.79
CA THR A 13 -10.44 -5.93 -9.86
C THR A 13 -10.82 -6.72 -8.61
N ALA A 14 -9.92 -7.58 -8.11
CA ALA A 14 -10.18 -8.33 -6.89
C ALA A 14 -10.26 -7.40 -5.66
N VAL A 15 -9.44 -6.35 -5.60
CA VAL A 15 -9.53 -5.35 -4.52
C VAL A 15 -10.91 -4.67 -4.54
N GLN A 16 -11.35 -4.17 -5.70
CA GLN A 16 -12.66 -3.52 -5.83
C GLN A 16 -13.79 -4.46 -5.39
N LEU A 17 -13.82 -5.66 -5.95
CA LEU A 17 -14.85 -6.65 -5.63
C LEU A 17 -14.87 -7.01 -4.13
N LEU A 18 -13.70 -7.20 -3.52
CA LEU A 18 -13.64 -7.53 -2.10
C LEU A 18 -14.14 -6.39 -1.22
N LEU A 19 -13.86 -5.14 -1.57
CA LEU A 19 -14.38 -3.97 -0.86
C LEU A 19 -15.89 -3.83 -1.03
N GLU A 20 -16.42 -4.07 -2.23
CA GLU A 20 -17.87 -4.11 -2.51
C GLU A 20 -18.58 -5.19 -1.70
N LEU A 21 -17.92 -6.32 -1.46
CA LEU A 21 -18.40 -7.40 -0.60
C LEU A 21 -18.20 -7.12 0.90
N GLY A 22 -17.75 -5.93 1.29
CA GLY A 22 -17.58 -5.52 2.68
C GLY A 22 -16.34 -6.10 3.36
N ALA A 23 -15.29 -6.44 2.60
CA ALA A 23 -14.04 -6.91 3.19
C ALA A 23 -13.45 -5.86 4.15
N SER A 24 -13.11 -6.30 5.37
CA SER A 24 -12.51 -5.42 6.37
C SER A 24 -11.13 -4.91 5.95
N MET A 25 -10.97 -3.58 6.04
CA MET A 25 -9.72 -2.86 5.79
C MET A 25 -8.82 -2.73 7.02
N SER A 26 -9.35 -2.97 8.22
CA SER A 26 -8.61 -2.83 9.48
C SER A 26 -7.73 -4.03 9.83
N ALA A 27 -7.87 -5.14 9.07
CA ALA A 27 -7.10 -6.33 9.32
C ALA A 27 -5.62 -6.15 8.97
N VAL A 28 -4.75 -6.69 9.83
CA VAL A 28 -3.29 -6.67 9.65
C VAL A 28 -2.73 -8.10 9.56
N ASN A 29 -1.61 -8.27 8.85
CA ASN A 29 -0.91 -9.56 8.78
C ASN A 29 0.01 -9.77 10.01
N ALA A 30 0.81 -10.84 10.02
CA ALA A 30 1.71 -11.18 11.13
C ALA A 30 2.75 -10.08 11.41
N SER A 31 3.14 -9.29 10.41
CA SER A 31 4.06 -8.15 10.53
C SER A 31 3.33 -6.85 10.89
N GLY A 32 2.01 -6.87 11.06
CA GLY A 32 1.22 -5.66 11.32
C GLY A 32 0.91 -4.84 10.06
N LEU A 33 1.20 -5.34 8.85
CA LEU A 33 0.87 -4.62 7.62
C LEU A 33 -0.63 -4.68 7.36
N ASN A 34 -1.25 -3.55 7.05
CA ASN A 34 -2.64 -3.46 6.58
C ASN A 34 -2.73 -3.53 5.03
N ALA A 35 -3.94 -3.40 4.48
CA ALA A 35 -4.15 -3.43 3.03
C ALA A 35 -3.42 -2.30 2.27
N LEU A 36 -3.43 -1.08 2.81
CA LEU A 36 -2.78 0.07 2.18
C LEU A 36 -1.26 -0.07 2.13
N MET A 37 -0.65 -0.59 3.20
CA MET A 37 0.78 -0.90 3.25
C MET A 37 1.16 -2.02 2.28
N CYS A 38 0.32 -3.05 2.15
CA CYS A 38 0.52 -4.11 1.16
C CYS A 38 0.41 -3.56 -0.27
N ALA A 39 -0.49 -2.61 -0.51
CA ALA A 39 -0.64 -1.95 -1.80
C ALA A 39 0.58 -1.10 -2.14
N ALA A 40 1.06 -0.27 -1.20
CA ALA A 40 2.17 0.67 -1.39
C ALA A 40 3.51 0.00 -1.77
N ARG A 41 3.73 -1.25 -1.36
CA ARG A 41 4.93 -2.00 -1.73
C ARG A 41 4.86 -2.50 -3.16
N VAL A 42 5.96 -2.38 -3.90
CA VAL A 42 6.14 -3.07 -5.18
C VAL A 42 7.40 -3.92 -5.11
N GLY A 43 7.43 -5.01 -5.86
CA GLY A 43 8.60 -5.87 -5.99
C GLY A 43 8.68 -6.41 -7.40
N ALA A 44 9.89 -6.65 -7.88
CA ALA A 44 10.10 -7.30 -9.16
C ALA A 44 9.84 -8.80 -9.04
N ASP A 45 9.12 -9.36 -10.01
CA ASP A 45 9.00 -10.80 -10.18
C ASP A 45 9.91 -11.21 -11.34
N PRO A 46 11.01 -11.94 -11.09
CA PRO A 46 11.98 -12.28 -12.13
C PRO A 46 11.49 -13.36 -13.10
N ARG A 47 10.29 -13.94 -12.87
CA ARG A 47 9.76 -15.02 -13.72
C ARG A 47 9.41 -14.49 -15.12
N PRO A 48 9.75 -15.22 -16.18
CA PRO A 48 9.33 -14.87 -17.54
C PRO A 48 7.81 -14.75 -17.65
N GLY A 49 7.34 -13.66 -18.26
CA GLY A 49 5.91 -13.38 -18.44
C GLY A 49 5.21 -12.80 -17.20
N ALA A 50 5.94 -12.54 -16.11
CA ALA A 50 5.40 -11.73 -15.02
C ALA A 50 5.23 -10.26 -15.45
N PRO A 51 4.31 -9.51 -14.82
CA PRO A 51 4.13 -8.09 -15.11
C PRO A 51 5.43 -7.28 -14.91
N THR A 52 5.60 -6.24 -15.71
CA THR A 52 6.74 -5.33 -15.54
C THR A 52 6.62 -4.53 -14.24
N VAL A 53 7.73 -3.98 -13.76
CA VAL A 53 7.73 -3.11 -12.57
C VAL A 53 6.81 -1.90 -12.79
N ASP A 54 6.83 -1.29 -13.99
CA ASP A 54 5.98 -0.16 -14.32
C ASP A 54 4.48 -0.52 -14.26
N GLU A 55 4.08 -1.66 -14.85
CA GLU A 55 2.70 -2.16 -14.76
C GLU A 55 2.27 -2.39 -13.30
N MET A 56 3.19 -2.90 -12.47
CA MET A 56 2.93 -3.14 -11.05
C MET A 56 2.81 -1.83 -10.26
N MET A 57 3.61 -0.81 -10.59
CA MET A 57 3.51 0.52 -10.00
C MET A 57 2.20 1.22 -10.38
N GLU A 58 1.75 1.13 -11.63
CA GLU A 58 0.46 1.67 -12.06
C GLU A 58 -0.72 1.01 -11.33
N ARG A 59 -0.72 -0.33 -11.26
CA ARG A 59 -1.74 -1.08 -10.51
C ARG A 59 -1.68 -0.77 -9.01
N SER A 60 -0.47 -0.56 -8.48
CA SER A 60 -0.26 -0.13 -7.09
C SER A 60 -0.93 1.21 -6.81
N ALA A 61 -0.68 2.21 -7.66
CA ALA A 61 -1.27 3.53 -7.53
C ALA A 61 -2.81 3.49 -7.60
N ALA A 62 -3.36 2.68 -8.51
CA ALA A 62 -4.80 2.47 -8.60
C ALA A 62 -5.38 1.88 -7.30
N ILE A 63 -4.75 0.85 -6.75
CA ILE A 63 -5.19 0.21 -5.50
C ILE A 63 -5.08 1.18 -4.32
N VAL A 64 -3.99 1.95 -4.22
CA VAL A 64 -3.83 2.98 -3.18
C VAL A 64 -4.98 3.97 -3.23
N LYS A 65 -5.31 4.52 -4.40
CA LYS A 65 -6.44 5.45 -4.59
C LYS A 65 -7.77 4.83 -4.15
N ILE A 66 -8.02 3.58 -4.54
CA ILE A 66 -9.24 2.86 -4.17
C ILE A 66 -9.35 2.70 -2.65
N LEU A 67 -8.27 2.26 -1.99
CA LEU A 67 -8.26 2.06 -0.54
C LEU A 67 -8.43 3.37 0.22
N LEU A 68 -7.79 4.46 -0.21
CA LEU A 68 -7.98 5.79 0.38
C LEU A 68 -9.41 6.28 0.22
N ALA A 69 -10.03 6.09 -0.96
CA ALA A 69 -11.44 6.43 -1.19
C ALA A 69 -12.41 5.65 -0.30
N HIS A 70 -12.01 4.47 0.18
CA HIS A 70 -12.78 3.66 1.14
C HIS A 70 -12.41 3.95 2.60
N GLY A 71 -11.66 5.03 2.88
CA GLY A 71 -11.34 5.46 4.24
C GLY A 71 -10.22 4.65 4.90
N ALA A 72 -9.27 4.12 4.12
CA ALA A 72 -8.07 3.53 4.69
C ALA A 72 -7.31 4.56 5.55
N ASP A 73 -6.93 4.18 6.76
CA ASP A 73 -6.04 5.00 7.59
C ASP A 73 -4.65 5.08 6.93
N VAL A 74 -4.36 6.27 6.38
CA VAL A 74 -3.12 6.57 5.66
C VAL A 74 -1.91 6.63 6.60
N ASN A 75 -2.13 6.95 7.87
CA ASN A 75 -1.10 7.20 8.87
C ASN A 75 -0.85 6.00 9.78
N ALA A 76 -1.57 4.89 9.57
CA ALA A 76 -1.33 3.64 10.27
C ALA A 76 0.15 3.22 10.13
N VAL A 77 0.67 2.60 11.19
CA VAL A 77 2.04 2.08 11.25
C VAL A 77 2.04 0.56 11.41
N GLU A 78 2.95 -0.11 10.73
CA GLU A 78 3.15 -1.56 10.90
C GLU A 78 3.96 -1.86 12.17
N LYS A 79 3.93 -3.13 12.64
CA LYS A 79 4.43 -3.51 13.97
C LYS A 79 5.92 -3.85 14.00
N ALA A 80 6.51 -4.23 12.87
CA ALA A 80 7.88 -4.69 12.78
C ALA A 80 8.91 -3.55 12.86
N GLY A 81 8.56 -2.34 12.43
CA GLY A 81 9.45 -1.18 12.52
C GLY A 81 8.75 0.18 12.51
N GLY A 82 7.42 0.23 12.70
CA GLY A 82 6.67 1.47 12.76
C GLY A 82 6.52 2.18 11.41
N ASN A 83 6.67 1.48 10.29
CA ASN A 83 6.60 2.10 8.97
C ASN A 83 5.15 2.41 8.55
N THR A 84 4.92 3.59 7.98
CA THR A 84 3.65 3.93 7.32
C THR A 84 3.62 3.41 5.88
N ALA A 85 2.47 3.48 5.22
CA ALA A 85 2.37 3.19 3.79
C ALA A 85 3.34 4.05 2.95
N LEU A 86 3.57 5.31 3.34
CA LEU A 86 4.51 6.20 2.64
C LEU A 86 5.96 5.75 2.80
N HIS A 87 6.39 5.35 4.00
CA HIS A 87 7.73 4.79 4.22
C HIS A 87 7.97 3.58 3.31
N LEU A 88 6.99 2.68 3.23
CA LEU A 88 7.09 1.46 2.43
C LEU A 88 7.11 1.76 0.93
N ALA A 89 6.37 2.76 0.46
CA ALA A 89 6.40 3.19 -0.94
C ALA A 89 7.78 3.72 -1.34
N VAL A 90 8.39 4.56 -0.50
CA VAL A 90 9.74 5.11 -0.73
C VAL A 90 10.81 4.01 -0.67
N LEU A 91 10.76 3.14 0.34
CA LEU A 91 11.69 2.00 0.46
C LEU A 91 11.61 1.01 -0.70
N SER A 92 10.45 0.93 -1.37
CA SER A 92 10.25 0.06 -2.53
C SER A 92 10.46 0.78 -3.87
N GLU A 93 10.92 2.04 -3.85
CA GLU A 93 11.08 2.90 -5.03
C GLU A 93 9.79 3.04 -5.87
N ASN A 94 8.61 2.89 -5.23
CA ASN A 94 7.31 2.90 -5.89
C ASN A 94 6.79 4.33 -6.04
N LEU A 95 7.35 5.06 -7.01
CA LEU A 95 7.01 6.46 -7.25
C LEU A 95 5.50 6.67 -7.46
N ALA A 96 4.85 5.79 -8.22
CA ALA A 96 3.42 5.91 -8.49
C ALA A 96 2.56 5.81 -7.21
N ALA A 97 2.96 4.98 -6.24
CA ALA A 97 2.29 4.94 -4.93
C ALA A 97 2.59 6.16 -4.07
N VAL A 98 3.83 6.68 -4.10
CA VAL A 98 4.20 7.93 -3.41
C VAL A 98 3.32 9.08 -3.90
N GLU A 99 3.23 9.27 -5.22
CA GLU A 99 2.38 10.30 -5.83
C GLU A 99 0.90 10.11 -5.49
N ALA A 100 0.41 8.87 -5.54
CA ALA A 100 -0.97 8.56 -5.20
C ALA A 100 -1.29 8.91 -3.73
N LEU A 101 -0.42 8.55 -2.79
CA LEU A 101 -0.56 8.88 -1.36
C LEU A 101 -0.56 10.40 -1.15
N LEU A 102 0.43 11.10 -1.69
CA LEU A 102 0.57 12.57 -1.53
C LEU A 102 -0.61 13.34 -2.14
N SER A 103 -1.17 12.85 -3.26
CA SER A 103 -2.22 13.57 -3.98
C SER A 103 -3.64 13.23 -3.54
N ASN A 104 -3.86 12.10 -2.86
CA ASN A 104 -5.21 11.60 -2.55
C ASN A 104 -5.47 11.44 -1.04
N ALA A 105 -4.51 11.75 -0.18
CA ALA A 105 -4.66 11.67 1.27
C ALA A 105 -4.39 13.03 1.92
N PRO A 106 -5.41 13.90 2.09
CA PRO A 106 -5.23 15.22 2.70
C PRO A 106 -4.73 15.15 4.15
N ASP A 107 -5.04 14.06 4.85
CA ASP A 107 -4.63 13.83 6.24
C ASP A 107 -3.25 13.16 6.38
N LEU A 108 -2.55 12.92 5.28
CA LEU A 108 -1.24 12.26 5.30
C LEU A 108 -0.21 13.09 6.08
N ASN A 109 0.33 12.51 7.14
CA ASN A 109 1.38 13.12 7.94
C ASN A 109 2.77 12.65 7.49
N ILE A 110 3.42 13.46 6.67
CA ILE A 110 4.78 13.21 6.17
C ILE A 110 5.88 13.30 7.24
N THR A 111 5.56 13.82 8.43
CA THR A 111 6.52 13.99 9.53
C THR A 111 6.54 12.81 10.50
N LEU A 112 5.69 11.78 10.28
CA LEU A 112 5.69 10.57 11.09
C LEU A 112 7.05 9.89 10.98
N ARG A 113 7.56 9.46 12.14
CA ARG A 113 8.82 8.75 12.25
C ARG A 113 8.57 7.29 12.56
N ASN A 114 9.29 6.42 11.86
CA ASN A 114 9.32 5.00 12.18
C ASN A 114 10.17 4.74 13.45
N GLU A 115 10.30 3.48 13.87
CA GLU A 115 11.06 3.13 15.08
C GLU A 115 12.56 3.43 14.97
N ALA A 116 13.10 3.53 13.75
CA ALA A 116 14.46 3.98 13.49
C ALA A 116 14.60 5.52 13.49
N ASN A 117 13.54 6.24 13.90
CA ASN A 117 13.48 7.69 13.96
C ASN A 117 13.60 8.38 12.58
N ASN A 118 13.33 7.66 11.48
CA ASN A 118 13.36 8.20 10.12
C ASN A 118 11.96 8.65 9.69
N THR A 119 11.88 9.77 8.96
CA THR A 119 10.70 10.12 8.16
C THR A 119 10.69 9.30 6.87
N ALA A 120 9.56 9.31 6.15
CA ALA A 120 9.46 8.63 4.86
C ALA A 120 10.26 9.34 3.75
N LEU A 121 10.51 10.65 3.89
CA LEU A 121 11.36 11.49 3.04
C LEU A 121 12.72 11.69 3.72
#